data_AF-A0AA38FPJ6-F1
#
_entry.id   AF-A0AA38FPJ6-F1
#
_cell.length_a   1.000
_cell.length_b   1.000
_cell.length_c   1.000
_cell.angle_alpha   90.00
_cell.angle_beta   90.00
_cell.angle_gamma   90.00
#
_symmetry.space_group_name_H-M   'P 1'
#
loop_
_entity.id
_entity.type
_entity.pdbx_description
1 polymer ?
#
loop_
_entity_poly.entity_id
_entity_poly.type
_entity_poly.pdbx_seq_one_letter_code
_entity_poly.pdbx_strand_id
1 'polypeptide(L)'
;YGPFWICTTLIFVAAALGNVVAYIAHKTHHKHWNYDINQVTWSACLFYGYVAVVPLAVYFVLKYLSVPSGLVQLWCLYGYSLSVFIPASCLSVVPLEIFRWVIVGAAGLMSATFLALNLRSHIKTASERWFLVVAGTFLLQLGLAVILKLYFFTIVLGKE
;
A
#
# COMPACT_ATOMS: atom_id res chain seq x y z
N TYR A 1 3.54 -6.15 -17.23
CA TYR A 1 4.79 -5.45 -16.88
C TYR A 1 4.61 -4.31 -15.88
N GLY A 2 3.64 -3.40 -16.08
CA GLY A 2 3.39 -2.26 -15.17
C GLY A 2 3.32 -2.54 -13.66
N PRO A 3 2.45 -3.44 -13.16
CA PRO A 3 2.27 -3.65 -11.72
C PRO A 3 3.52 -4.17 -11.01
N PHE A 4 4.31 -5.03 -11.68
CA PHE A 4 5.57 -5.54 -11.13
C PHE A 4 6.57 -4.41 -10.89
N TRP A 5 6.80 -3.55 -11.89
CA TRP A 5 7.72 -2.42 -11.78
C TRP A 5 7.27 -1.39 -10.75
N ILE A 6 5.97 -1.10 -10.66
CA ILE A 6 5.43 -0.18 -9.64
C ILE A 6 5.72 -0.72 -8.24
N CYS A 7 5.51 -2.02 -8.00
CA CYS A 7 5.80 -2.65 -6.70
C CYS A 7 7.29 -2.59 -6.37
N THR A 8 8.16 -2.97 -7.31
CA THR A 8 9.61 -2.95 -7.10
C THR A 8 10.10 -1.53 -6.78
N THR A 9 9.68 -0.52 -7.55
CA THR A 9 10.03 0.88 -7.27
C THR A 9 9.54 1.33 -5.91
N LEU A 10 8.30 0.98 -5.54
CA LEU A 10 7.74 1.32 -4.24
C LEU A 10 8.52 0.68 -3.10
N ILE A 11 8.92 -0.60 -3.22
CA ILE A 11 9.74 -1.30 -2.22
C ILE A 11 11.08 -0.58 -2.03
N PHE A 12 11.77 -0.24 -3.12
CA PHE A 12 13.05 0.47 -3.06
C PHE A 12 12.91 1.87 -2.45
N VAL A 13 11.93 2.65 -2.92
CA VAL A 13 11.67 4.00 -2.40
C VAL A 13 11.30 3.94 -0.93
N ALA A 14 10.40 3.05 -0.54
CA ALA A 14 9.96 2.90 0.83
C ALA A 14 11.15 2.53 1.74
N ALA A 15 11.96 1.53 1.37
CA ALA A 15 13.14 1.15 2.16
C ALA A 15 14.21 2.26 2.22
N ALA A 16 14.49 2.95 1.11
CA ALA A 16 15.46 4.05 1.09
C ALA A 16 15.01 5.22 1.96
N LEU A 17 13.74 5.63 1.84
CA LEU A 17 13.18 6.72 2.63
C LEU A 17 13.02 6.35 4.10
N GLY A 18 12.71 5.09 4.41
CA GLY A 18 12.72 4.57 5.78
C GLY A 18 14.09 4.76 6.46
N ASN A 19 15.17 4.47 5.75
CA ASN A 19 16.53 4.70 6.23
C ASN A 19 16.86 6.20 6.38
N VAL A 20 16.45 7.04 5.42
CA VAL A 20 16.66 8.51 5.51
C VAL A 20 15.93 9.09 6.71
N VAL A 21 14.68 8.68 6.96
CA VAL A 21 13.90 9.13 8.11
C VAL A 21 14.53 8.66 9.41
N ALA A 22 15.01 7.42 9.48
CA ALA A 22 15.77 6.92 10.62
C ALA A 22 17.02 7.78 10.88
N TYR A 23 17.71 8.22 9.82
CA TYR A 23 18.96 8.96 9.94
C TYR A 23 18.72 10.39 10.45
N ILE A 24 17.67 11.04 9.95
CA ILE A 24 17.22 12.34 10.44
C ILE A 24 16.81 12.24 11.92
N ALA A 25 16.10 11.16 12.31
CA ALA A 25 15.71 10.93 13.70
C ALA A 25 16.94 10.74 14.63
N HIS A 26 17.93 9.95 14.19
CA HIS A 26 19.20 9.79 14.91
C HIS A 26 19.89 11.14 15.15
N LYS A 27 20.05 11.95 14.11
CA LYS A 27 20.73 13.25 14.18
C LYS A 27 20.00 14.25 15.10
N THR A 28 18.68 14.13 15.22
CA THR A 28 17.84 15.06 15.99
C THR A 28 17.67 14.64 17.45
N HIS A 29 17.70 13.32 17.75
CA HIS A 29 17.35 12.80 19.08
C HIS A 29 18.41 11.91 19.76
N HIS A 30 19.63 11.80 19.21
CA HIS A 30 20.71 10.95 19.77
C HIS A 30 20.32 9.47 20.00
N LYS A 31 19.29 8.95 19.31
CA LYS A 31 18.93 7.53 19.36
C LYS A 31 19.97 6.67 18.67
N HIS A 32 20.26 5.47 19.15
CA HIS A 32 21.26 4.56 18.55
C HIS A 32 20.91 4.16 17.11
N TRP A 33 21.83 4.40 16.17
CA TRP A 33 21.71 3.98 14.77
C TRP A 33 22.00 2.49 14.64
N ASN A 34 20.99 1.70 14.26
CA ASN A 34 21.23 0.35 13.76
C ASN A 34 20.61 0.25 12.37
N TYR A 35 21.48 0.18 11.36
CA TYR A 35 21.10 0.06 9.96
C TYR A 35 20.43 -1.31 9.74
N ASP A 36 19.10 -1.32 9.74
CA ASP A 36 18.34 -2.56 9.65
C ASP A 36 18.13 -2.92 8.17
N ILE A 37 19.04 -3.72 7.62
CA ILE A 37 18.98 -4.27 6.25
C ILE A 37 17.64 -4.99 6.01
N ASN A 38 17.01 -5.46 7.09
CA ASN A 38 15.68 -6.07 7.07
C ASN A 38 14.55 -5.15 6.62
N GLN A 39 14.71 -3.82 6.61
CA GLN A 39 13.66 -2.91 6.13
C GLN A 39 13.26 -3.16 4.67
N VAL A 40 14.24 -3.53 3.82
CA VAL A 40 13.99 -3.88 2.42
C VAL A 40 13.17 -5.17 2.36
N THR A 41 13.58 -6.19 3.14
CA THR A 41 12.89 -7.49 3.21
C THR A 41 11.45 -7.33 3.68
N TRP A 42 11.21 -6.54 4.73
CA TRP A 42 9.88 -6.28 5.25
C TRP A 42 9.00 -5.51 4.27
N SER A 43 9.54 -4.48 3.61
CA SER A 43 8.82 -3.74 2.56
C SER A 43 8.47 -4.67 1.40
N ALA A 44 9.41 -5.52 0.98
CA ALA A 44 9.19 -6.51 -0.07
C ALA A 44 8.09 -7.51 0.29
N CYS A 45 8.16 -8.09 1.49
CA CYS A 45 7.13 -9.00 1.99
C CYS A 45 5.75 -8.34 2.05
N LEU A 46 5.67 -7.09 2.54
CA LEU A 46 4.41 -6.36 2.66
C LEU A 46 3.79 -6.09 1.29
N PHE A 47 4.54 -5.48 0.36
CA PHE A 47 3.99 -5.08 -0.93
C PHE A 47 3.77 -6.26 -1.88
N TYR A 48 4.73 -7.17 -2.01
CA TYR A 48 4.52 -8.36 -2.85
C TYR A 48 3.50 -9.31 -2.24
N GLY A 49 3.48 -9.47 -0.92
CA GLY A 49 2.45 -10.24 -0.23
C GLY A 49 1.06 -9.67 -0.50
N TYR A 50 0.89 -8.35 -0.37
CA TYR A 50 -0.38 -7.68 -0.65
C TYR A 50 -0.83 -7.88 -2.10
N VAL A 51 0.03 -7.60 -3.08
CA VAL A 51 -0.30 -7.70 -4.51
C VAL A 51 -0.47 -9.14 -4.98
N ALA A 52 0.17 -10.11 -4.34
CA ALA A 52 -0.07 -11.52 -4.65
C ALA A 52 -1.40 -12.00 -4.04
N VAL A 53 -1.56 -11.85 -2.72
CA VAL A 53 -2.63 -12.51 -1.96
C VAL A 53 -3.99 -11.83 -2.16
N VAL A 54 -4.06 -10.50 -2.15
CA VAL A 54 -5.36 -9.80 -2.18
C VAL A 54 -6.07 -9.97 -3.52
N PRO A 55 -5.43 -9.79 -4.69
CA PRO A 55 -6.07 -10.00 -5.98
C PRO A 55 -6.48 -11.45 -6.21
N LEU A 56 -5.70 -12.41 -5.68
CA LEU A 56 -6.07 -13.84 -5.68
C LEU A 56 -7.33 -14.09 -4.86
N ALA A 57 -7.39 -13.57 -3.63
CA ALA A 57 -8.57 -13.71 -2.77
C ALA A 57 -9.82 -13.10 -3.43
N VAL A 58 -9.69 -11.88 -3.98
CA VAL A 58 -10.79 -11.22 -4.71
C VAL A 58 -11.20 -12.01 -5.94
N TYR A 59 -10.25 -12.59 -6.68
CA TYR A 59 -10.56 -13.45 -7.83
C TYR A 59 -11.37 -14.69 -7.42
N PHE A 60 -10.99 -15.38 -6.34
CA PHE A 60 -11.76 -16.52 -5.85
C PHE A 60 -13.19 -16.12 -5.46
N VAL A 61 -13.36 -14.96 -4.81
CA VAL A 61 -14.68 -14.42 -4.48
C VAL A 61 -15.48 -14.09 -5.74
N LEU A 62 -14.88 -13.46 -6.75
CA LEU A 62 -15.54 -13.15 -8.01
C LEU A 62 -15.92 -14.41 -8.79
N LYS A 63 -15.07 -15.43 -8.78
CA LYS A 63 -15.34 -16.73 -9.39
C LYS A 63 -16.51 -17.46 -8.69
N TYR A 64 -16.57 -17.37 -7.35
CA TYR A 64 -17.71 -17.87 -6.58
C TYR A 64 -19.02 -17.15 -6.93
N LEU A 65 -18.95 -15.85 -7.27
CA LEU A 65 -20.09 -15.06 -7.73
C LEU A 65 -20.38 -15.21 -9.24
N SER A 66 -19.71 -16.14 -9.93
CA SER A 66 -19.83 -16.38 -11.38
C SER A 66 -19.56 -15.16 -12.26
N VAL A 67 -18.74 -14.21 -11.78
CA VAL A 67 -18.36 -13.01 -12.53
C VAL A 67 -17.16 -13.32 -13.43
N PRO A 68 -17.26 -13.15 -14.77
CA PRO A 68 -16.12 -13.30 -15.66
C PRO A 68 -15.11 -12.18 -15.37
N SER A 69 -13.99 -12.53 -14.75
CA SER A 69 -12.92 -11.60 -14.39
C SER A 69 -11.56 -12.16 -14.76
N GLY A 70 -10.69 -11.33 -15.33
CA GLY A 70 -9.32 -11.71 -15.64
C GLY A 70 -8.42 -11.55 -14.43
N LEU A 71 -7.76 -12.63 -13.99
CA LEU A 71 -6.74 -12.61 -12.93
C LEU A 71 -5.67 -11.53 -13.16
N VAL A 72 -5.15 -11.48 -14.39
CA VAL A 72 -4.11 -10.50 -14.77
C VAL A 72 -4.63 -9.07 -14.69
N GLN A 73 -5.90 -8.84 -15.02
CA GLN A 73 -6.50 -7.51 -14.95
C GLN A 73 -6.67 -7.03 -13.51
N LEU A 74 -7.05 -7.93 -12.59
CA LEU A 74 -7.09 -7.65 -11.16
C LEU A 74 -5.69 -7.34 -10.61
N TRP A 75 -4.69 -8.16 -10.94
CA TRP A 75 -3.29 -7.89 -10.54
C TRP A 75 -2.78 -6.55 -11.05
N CYS A 76 -3.06 -6.25 -12.32
CA CYS A 76 -2.75 -4.95 -12.89
C CYS A 76 -3.42 -3.83 -12.11
N LEU A 77 -4.73 -3.88 -11.92
CA LEU A 77 -5.49 -2.83 -11.24
C LEU A 77 -4.98 -2.57 -9.82
N TYR A 78 -4.73 -3.64 -9.05
CA TYR A 78 -4.16 -3.54 -7.72
C TYR A 78 -2.75 -2.95 -7.73
N GLY A 79 -1.88 -3.38 -8.63
CA GLY A 79 -0.54 -2.79 -8.75
C GLY A 79 -0.58 -1.32 -9.16
N TYR A 80 -1.49 -0.91 -10.05
CA TYR A 80 -1.65 0.51 -10.42
C TYR A 80 -2.13 1.36 -9.25
N SER A 81 -3.02 0.82 -8.40
CA SER A 81 -3.48 1.54 -7.20
C SER A 81 -2.34 1.90 -6.25
N LEU A 82 -1.26 1.12 -6.24
CA LEU A 82 -0.10 1.35 -5.38
C LEU A 82 0.81 2.50 -5.86
N SER A 83 0.69 2.92 -7.11
CA SER A 83 1.52 3.99 -7.66
C SER A 83 1.40 5.30 -6.89
N VAL A 84 0.23 5.61 -6.33
CA VAL A 84 -0.03 6.81 -5.52
C VAL A 84 0.81 6.83 -4.24
N PHE A 85 1.20 5.67 -3.71
CA PHE A 85 2.07 5.60 -2.52
C PHE A 85 3.52 5.97 -2.82
N ILE A 86 3.99 5.90 -4.07
CA ILE A 86 5.35 6.30 -4.44
C ILE A 86 5.60 7.79 -4.16
N PRO A 87 4.85 8.74 -4.77
CA PRO A 87 5.03 10.16 -4.46
C PRO A 87 4.67 10.46 -3.01
N ALA A 88 3.64 9.81 -2.45
CA ALA A 88 3.27 10.00 -1.05
C ALA A 88 4.40 9.65 -0.08
N SER A 89 5.17 8.59 -0.36
CA SER A 89 6.34 8.20 0.42
C SER A 89 7.42 9.29 0.36
N CYS A 90 7.71 9.84 -0.83
CA CYS A 90 8.67 10.94 -1.01
C CYS A 90 8.27 12.20 -0.24
N LEU A 91 6.98 12.58 -0.28
CA LEU A 91 6.46 13.72 0.48
C LEU A 91 6.52 13.48 2.01
N SER A 92 6.41 12.22 2.44
CA SER A 92 6.40 11.85 3.86
C SER A 92 7.79 11.82 4.51
N VAL A 93 8.85 12.25 3.82
CA VAL A 93 10.21 12.35 4.41
C VAL A 93 10.29 13.43 5.48
N VAL A 94 9.48 14.49 5.35
CA VAL A 94 9.43 15.60 6.31
C VAL A 94 9.01 15.08 7.69
N PRO A 95 9.75 15.37 8.78
CA PRO A 95 9.48 14.85 10.12
C PRO A 95 8.34 15.60 10.83
N LEU A 96 7.22 15.85 10.15
CA LEU A 96 6.01 16.46 10.70
C LEU A 96 4.90 15.41 10.77
N GLU A 97 4.47 15.05 11.99
CA GLU A 97 3.51 13.96 12.21
C GLU A 97 2.15 14.21 11.54
N ILE A 98 1.60 15.41 11.70
CA ILE A 98 0.31 15.79 11.12
C ILE A 98 0.38 15.76 9.58
N PHE A 99 1.47 16.28 9.02
CA PHE A 99 1.68 16.32 7.57
C PHE A 99 1.72 14.90 6.97
N ARG A 100 2.41 13.98 7.64
CA ARG A 100 2.47 12.55 7.24
C ARG A 100 1.12 11.87 7.30
N TRP A 101 0.34 12.11 8.36
CA TRP A 101 -1.02 11.57 8.48
C TRP A 101 -1.91 12.03 7.33
N VAL A 102 -1.85 13.31 6.99
CA VAL A 102 -2.62 13.87 5.88
C VAL A 102 -2.20 13.25 4.55
N ILE A 103 -0.89 13.12 4.28
CA ILE A 103 -0.39 12.56 3.02
C ILE A 103 -0.74 11.07 2.89
N VAL A 104 -0.47 10.26 3.91
CA VAL A 104 -0.76 8.82 3.87
C VAL A 104 -2.27 8.57 3.82
N GLY A 105 -3.05 9.35 4.57
CA GLY A 105 -4.51 9.31 4.51
C GLY A 105 -5.05 9.68 3.14
N ALA A 106 -4.58 10.78 2.55
CA ALA A 106 -4.98 11.21 1.20
C ALA A 106 -4.57 10.17 0.14
N ALA A 107 -3.34 9.66 0.18
CA ALA A 107 -2.87 8.62 -0.73
C ALA A 107 -3.69 7.32 -0.61
N GLY A 108 -3.97 6.89 0.63
CA GLY A 108 -4.82 5.75 0.92
C GLY A 108 -6.24 5.94 0.39
N LEU A 109 -6.85 7.09 0.62
CA LEU A 109 -8.20 7.42 0.12
C LEU A 109 -8.25 7.48 -1.41
N MET A 110 -7.28 8.13 -2.05
CA MET A 110 -7.21 8.20 -3.52
C MET A 110 -7.06 6.80 -4.12
N SER A 111 -6.17 5.99 -3.54
CA SER A 111 -5.93 4.62 -3.98
C SER A 111 -7.16 3.73 -3.77
N ALA A 112 -7.80 3.81 -2.61
CA ALA A 112 -9.00 3.05 -2.26
C ALA A 112 -10.19 3.43 -3.16
N THR A 113 -10.36 4.73 -3.41
CA THR A 113 -11.42 5.25 -4.29
C THR A 113 -11.19 4.82 -5.73
N PHE A 114 -9.95 4.91 -6.24
CA PHE A 114 -9.60 4.42 -7.58
C PHE A 114 -9.94 2.95 -7.75
N LEU A 115 -9.53 2.12 -6.80
CA LEU A 115 -9.80 0.68 -6.82
C LEU A 115 -11.30 0.39 -6.74
N ALA A 116 -12.01 1.06 -5.83
CA ALA A 116 -13.44 0.93 -5.64
C ALA A 116 -14.24 1.31 -6.90
N LEU A 117 -13.90 2.42 -7.56
CA LEU A 117 -14.58 2.87 -8.78
C LEU A 117 -14.35 1.90 -9.95
N ASN A 118 -13.11 1.44 -10.14
CA ASN A 118 -12.78 0.50 -11.21
C ASN A 118 -13.44 -0.87 -10.99
N LEU A 119 -13.37 -1.41 -9.77
CA LEU A 119 -14.03 -2.67 -9.42
C LEU A 119 -15.56 -2.55 -9.50
N ARG A 120 -16.13 -1.45 -8.99
CA ARG A 120 -17.58 -1.19 -9.09
C ARG A 120 -18.04 -1.19 -10.54
N SER A 121 -17.34 -0.48 -11.43
CA SER A 121 -17.67 -0.44 -12.85
C SER A 121 -17.69 -1.83 -13.48
N HIS A 122 -16.73 -2.68 -13.08
CA HIS A 122 -16.60 -4.04 -13.61
C HIS A 122 -17.62 -5.03 -13.04
N ILE A 123 -17.98 -4.92 -11.75
CA ILE A 123 -18.81 -5.91 -11.03
C ILE A 123 -20.30 -5.53 -10.99
N LYS A 124 -20.63 -4.23 -11.08
CA LYS A 124 -22.02 -3.74 -10.95
C LYS A 124 -22.97 -4.40 -11.96
N THR A 125 -22.48 -4.75 -13.14
CA THR A 125 -23.27 -5.40 -14.19
C THR A 125 -23.45 -6.91 -13.95
N ALA A 126 -22.64 -7.52 -13.09
CA ALA A 126 -22.52 -8.98 -12.97
C ALA A 126 -23.04 -9.56 -11.64
N SER A 127 -23.18 -8.77 -10.56
CA SER A 127 -23.65 -9.29 -9.27
C SER A 127 -24.32 -8.23 -8.39
N GLU A 128 -25.40 -8.61 -7.69
CA GLU A 128 -26.03 -7.78 -6.65
C GLU A 128 -25.13 -7.58 -5.41
N ARG A 129 -24.17 -8.50 -5.18
CA ARG A 129 -23.25 -8.45 -4.03
C ARG A 129 -22.01 -7.58 -4.27
N TRP A 130 -22.02 -6.76 -5.32
CA TRP A 130 -20.90 -5.88 -5.70
C TRP A 130 -20.45 -4.98 -4.54
N PHE A 131 -21.38 -4.56 -3.67
CA PHE A 131 -21.09 -3.68 -2.54
C PHE A 131 -20.12 -4.31 -1.54
N LEU A 132 -20.25 -5.61 -1.25
CA LEU A 132 -19.39 -6.31 -0.28
C LEU A 132 -17.94 -6.39 -0.77
N VAL A 133 -17.75 -6.70 -2.05
CA VAL A 133 -16.41 -6.77 -2.65
C VAL A 133 -15.78 -5.38 -2.64
N VAL A 134 -16.50 -4.37 -3.12
CA VAL A 134 -15.99 -2.98 -3.16
C VAL A 134 -15.66 -2.48 -1.76
N ALA A 135 -16.54 -2.67 -0.78
CA ALA A 135 -16.29 -2.29 0.62
C ALA A 135 -15.08 -3.02 1.20
N GLY A 136 -14.96 -4.34 0.98
CA GLY A 136 -13.82 -5.12 1.46
C GLY A 136 -12.49 -4.64 0.86
N THR A 137 -12.45 -4.38 -0.45
CA THR A 137 -11.23 -3.86 -1.11
C THR A 137 -10.87 -2.44 -0.67
N PHE A 138 -11.87 -1.59 -0.43
CA PHE A 138 -11.66 -0.26 0.13
C PHE A 138 -11.05 -0.32 1.53
N LEU A 139 -11.59 -1.17 2.41
CA LEU A 139 -11.06 -1.38 3.76
C LEU A 139 -9.64 -1.95 3.76
N LEU A 140 -9.35 -2.92 2.87
CA LEU A 140 -7.99 -3.47 2.73
C LEU A 140 -6.99 -2.40 2.29
N GLN A 141 -7.37 -1.52 1.36
CA GLN A 141 -6.50 -0.46 0.89
C GLN A 141 -6.23 0.59 1.98
N LEU A 142 -7.24 0.93 2.80
CA LEU A 142 -7.05 1.78 3.98
C LEU A 142 -6.18 1.09 5.03
N GLY A 143 -6.39 -0.21 5.26
CA GLY A 143 -5.56 -1.01 6.15
C GLY A 143 -4.09 -0.99 5.74
N LEU A 144 -3.80 -1.13 4.44
CA LEU A 144 -2.44 -1.01 3.90
C LEU A 144 -1.84 0.37 4.18
N ALA A 145 -2.59 1.47 3.97
CA ALA A 145 -2.12 2.82 4.25
C ALA A 145 -1.77 3.00 5.74
N VAL A 146 -2.60 2.46 6.64
CA VAL A 146 -2.36 2.50 8.09
C VAL A 146 -1.14 1.65 8.45
N ILE A 147 -1.00 0.44 7.90
CA ILE A 147 0.16 -0.42 8.13
C ILE A 147 1.44 0.29 7.66
N LEU A 148 1.43 0.91 6.48
CA LEU A 148 2.59 1.66 5.99
C LEU A 148 2.95 2.79 6.95
N LYS A 149 1.98 3.56 7.45
CA LYS A 149 2.22 4.58 8.47
C LYS A 149 2.86 3.99 9.73
N LEU A 150 2.26 2.93 10.29
CA LEU A 150 2.74 2.32 11.53
C LEU A 150 4.14 1.73 11.36
N TYR A 151 4.40 1.06 10.24
CA TYR A 151 5.68 0.45 9.94
C TYR A 151 6.78 1.48 9.70
N PHE A 152 6.51 2.51 8.89
CA PHE A 152 7.50 3.54 8.56
C PHE A 152 7.72 4.56 9.66
N PHE A 153 6.72 4.85 10.51
CA PHE A 153 6.83 5.92 11.49
C PHE A 153 6.83 5.44 12.94
N THR A 154 6.08 4.40 13.31
CA THR A 154 6.08 3.94 14.70
C THR A 154 7.26 3.02 15.00
N ILE A 155 7.64 2.10 14.11
CA ILE A 155 8.77 1.18 14.36
C ILE A 155 10.12 1.88 14.16
N VAL A 156 10.21 2.83 13.23
CA VAL A 156 11.45 3.60 12.98
C VAL A 156 11.73 4.62 14.08
N LEU A 157 10.71 5.26 14.65
CA LEU A 157 10.86 6.22 15.76
C LEU A 157 10.77 5.57 17.15
N GLY A 158 10.15 4.39 17.27
CA GLY A 158 9.84 3.71 18.52
C GLY A 158 10.81 2.62 18.97
N LYS A 159 11.97 2.44 18.31
CA LYS A 159 13.11 1.78 18.97
C LYS A 159 13.59 2.72 20.08
N GLU A 160 13.00 2.59 21.26
CA GLU A 160 13.61 2.97 22.54
C GLU A 160 14.64 1.90 22.92
#